data_AF-A0AAV8Z6V2-F1
#
_entry.id   AF-A0AAV8Z6V2-F1
#
_cell.length_a   1.000
_cell.length_b   1.000
_cell.length_c   1.000
_cell.angle_alpha   90.00
_cell.angle_beta   90.00
_cell.angle_gamma   90.00
#
_symmetry.space_group_name_H-M   'P 1'
#
loop_
_entity.id
_entity.type
_entity.pdbx_description
1 polymer ?
#
loop_
_entity_poly.entity_id
_entity_poly.type
_entity_poly.pdbx_seq_one_letter_code
_entity_poly.pdbx_strand_id
1 'polypeptide(L)'
;MSEKSDDNKTSPCEVCQQPAARRCSACKLVSYCTAEHQKEHWNDHKNACKPFEVDHSKELGRFMKATRDLEPSDVIFTDTPIIFGPKPHRIEEGPFPCVGCCRLLQDQTCDRCLGCFWPVCNVNCEGLKIPTVHGFECNVLRLRAPSEAKPFHEYYRY
;
A
#
# COMPACT_ATOMS: atom_id res chain seq x y z
N MET A 1 21.03 -19.31 38.42
CA MET A 1 22.05 -19.41 37.37
C MET A 1 21.34 -19.95 36.14
N SER A 2 21.01 -19.09 35.20
CA SER A 2 20.36 -19.49 33.94
C SER A 2 21.35 -19.20 32.82
N GLU A 3 21.80 -20.28 32.20
CA GLU A 3 22.89 -20.33 31.25
C GLU A 3 22.52 -19.57 29.96
N LYS A 4 23.39 -18.65 29.56
CA LYS A 4 23.37 -18.03 28.23
C LYS A 4 23.83 -19.08 27.23
N SER A 5 22.95 -19.55 26.36
CA SER A 5 23.34 -20.29 25.16
C SER A 5 23.72 -19.28 24.07
N ASP A 6 24.98 -18.84 24.09
CA ASP A 6 25.63 -18.15 22.97
C ASP A 6 25.84 -19.14 21.81
N ASP A 7 24.82 -19.27 20.97
CA ASP A 7 24.87 -20.07 19.74
C ASP A 7 25.42 -19.16 18.62
N ASN A 8 26.74 -18.95 18.58
CA ASN A 8 27.43 -18.12 17.57
C ASN A 8 27.46 -18.84 16.21
N LYS A 9 26.29 -19.01 15.60
CA LYS A 9 26.15 -19.47 14.21
C LYS A 9 26.43 -18.28 13.29
N THR A 10 27.65 -18.22 12.76
CA THR A 10 28.03 -17.29 11.69
C THR A 10 27.33 -17.71 10.40
N SER A 11 26.41 -16.88 9.93
CA SER A 11 25.77 -17.00 8.60
C SER A 11 26.80 -16.77 7.48
N PRO A 12 26.68 -17.43 6.33
CA PRO A 12 27.59 -17.22 5.20
C PRO A 12 27.44 -15.81 4.60
N CYS A 13 28.50 -15.34 3.95
CA CYS A 13 28.50 -14.09 3.19
C CYS A 13 27.71 -14.27 1.88
N GLU A 14 26.79 -13.36 1.56
CA GLU A 14 26.00 -13.45 0.32
C GLU A 14 26.83 -13.40 -0.97
N VAL A 15 28.03 -12.82 -0.93
CA VAL A 15 28.91 -12.67 -2.12
C VAL A 15 29.89 -13.85 -2.25
N CYS A 16 30.65 -14.17 -1.20
CA CYS A 16 31.74 -15.15 -1.27
C CYS A 16 31.51 -16.44 -0.48
N GLN A 17 30.36 -16.57 0.20
CA GLN A 17 29.95 -17.74 0.99
C GLN A 17 30.86 -18.10 2.19
N GLN A 18 31.88 -17.29 2.48
CA GLN A 18 32.70 -17.43 3.68
C GLN A 18 31.92 -17.03 4.95
N PRO A 19 32.31 -17.52 6.14
CA PRO A 19 31.66 -17.13 7.39
C PRO A 19 31.61 -15.61 7.56
N ALA A 20 30.42 -15.07 7.81
CA ALA A 20 30.18 -13.65 7.95
C ALA A 20 29.58 -13.31 9.32
N ALA A 21 30.20 -12.35 10.00
CA ALA A 21 29.73 -11.85 11.29
C ALA A 21 28.88 -10.57 11.17
N ARG A 22 28.93 -9.87 10.02
CA ARG A 22 28.26 -8.57 9.85
C ARG A 22 26.94 -8.76 9.12
N ARG A 23 25.84 -8.68 9.86
CA ARG A 23 24.48 -8.64 9.26
C ARG A 23 24.19 -7.25 8.70
N CYS A 24 23.44 -7.19 7.59
CA CYS A 24 22.85 -5.94 7.09
C CYS A 24 22.13 -5.20 8.23
N SER A 25 22.48 -3.94 8.48
CA SER A 25 21.91 -3.18 9.60
C SER A 25 20.40 -2.94 9.45
N ALA A 26 19.93 -2.78 8.21
CA ALA A 26 18.54 -2.42 7.92
C ALA A 26 17.56 -3.60 8.02
N CYS A 27 17.94 -4.79 7.54
CA CYS A 27 17.06 -5.96 7.51
C CYS A 27 17.51 -7.10 8.42
N LYS A 28 18.79 -7.19 8.79
CA LYS A 28 19.41 -8.32 9.52
C LYS A 28 19.22 -9.72 8.89
N LEU A 29 18.65 -9.80 7.68
CA LEU A 29 18.35 -11.05 6.95
C LEU A 29 19.56 -11.65 6.22
N VAL A 30 20.52 -10.80 5.82
CA VAL A 30 21.70 -11.21 5.06
C VAL A 30 22.98 -10.78 5.77
N SER A 31 24.08 -11.48 5.49
CA SER A 31 25.37 -11.25 6.12
C SER A 31 26.50 -11.07 5.12
N TYR A 32 27.52 -10.31 5.54
CA TYR A 32 28.70 -9.99 4.75
C TYR A 32 29.96 -10.14 5.60
N CYS A 33 31.04 -10.66 5.01
CA CYS A 33 32.33 -10.70 5.69
C CYS A 33 33.00 -9.31 5.71
N THR A 34 32.70 -8.45 4.72
CA THR A 34 33.27 -7.11 4.56
C THR A 34 32.20 -6.09 4.12
N ALA A 35 32.51 -4.79 4.25
CA ALA A 35 31.60 -3.73 3.80
C ALA A 35 31.57 -3.62 2.26
N GLU A 36 32.65 -4.05 1.62
CA GLU A 36 32.82 -4.11 0.17
C GLU A 36 31.81 -5.08 -0.46
N HIS A 37 31.69 -6.29 0.08
CA HIS A 37 30.68 -7.26 -0.36
C HIS A 37 29.24 -6.78 -0.14
N GLN A 38 28.98 -6.00 0.93
CA GLN A 38 27.67 -5.38 1.11
C GLN A 38 27.37 -4.36 0.00
N LYS A 39 28.34 -3.51 -0.37
CA LYS A 39 28.18 -2.51 -1.43
C LYS A 39 28.01 -3.17 -2.80
N GLU A 40 28.75 -4.24 -3.06
CA GLU A 40 28.66 -5.03 -4.28
C GLU A 40 27.26 -5.63 -4.44
N HIS A 41 26.73 -6.29 -3.39
CA HIS A 41 25.41 -6.91 -3.41
C HIS A 41 24.25 -5.89 -3.28
N TRP A 42 24.52 -4.62 -2.98
CA TRP A 42 23.47 -3.63 -2.67
C TRP A 42 22.46 -3.44 -3.80
N ASN A 43 22.90 -3.49 -5.06
CA ASN A 43 22.00 -3.30 -6.20
C ASN A 43 20.93 -4.40 -6.30
N ASP A 44 21.27 -5.63 -5.93
CA ASP A 44 20.36 -6.77 -5.92
C ASP A 44 19.55 -6.81 -4.61
N HIS A 45 20.19 -6.47 -3.49
CA HIS A 45 19.58 -6.53 -2.17
C HIS A 45 18.57 -5.42 -1.88
N LYS A 46 18.78 -4.18 -2.35
CA LYS A 46 18.04 -2.99 -1.91
C LYS A 46 16.52 -3.11 -1.99
N ASN A 47 16.00 -3.76 -3.04
CA ASN A 47 14.56 -3.93 -3.25
C ASN A 47 13.95 -5.01 -2.33
N ALA A 48 14.78 -5.96 -1.88
CA ALA A 48 14.41 -7.02 -0.96
C ALA A 48 14.75 -6.67 0.51
N CYS A 49 15.50 -5.60 0.75
CA CYS A 49 15.93 -5.17 2.09
C CYS A 49 14.73 -4.66 2.90
N LYS A 50 14.14 -5.53 3.71
CA LYS A 50 12.95 -5.22 4.53
C LYS A 50 13.21 -5.60 5.99
N PRO A 51 12.74 -4.82 6.97
CA PRO A 51 12.92 -5.11 8.40
C PRO A 51 11.95 -6.17 8.94
N PHE A 52 11.40 -7.01 8.06
CA PHE A 52 10.46 -8.07 8.39
C PHE A 52 10.63 -9.25 7.43
N GLU A 53 10.19 -10.43 7.87
CA GLU A 53 10.02 -11.61 7.02
C GLU A 53 8.62 -12.19 7.18
N VAL A 54 8.17 -12.93 6.16
CA VAL A 54 6.90 -13.64 6.17
C VAL A 54 7.14 -15.05 6.70
N ASP A 55 6.35 -15.47 7.67
CA ASP A 55 6.43 -16.78 8.31
C ASP A 55 5.03 -17.39 8.44
N HIS A 56 4.96 -18.64 8.91
CA HIS A 56 3.73 -19.40 9.00
C HIS A 56 3.64 -20.22 10.30
N SER A 57 2.47 -20.23 10.93
CA SER A 57 2.17 -21.09 12.09
C SER A 57 0.82 -21.77 11.94
N LYS A 58 0.62 -22.85 12.69
CA LYS A 58 -0.67 -23.56 12.73
C LYS A 58 -1.80 -22.70 13.31
N GLU A 59 -1.47 -21.75 14.19
CA GLU A 59 -2.45 -20.92 14.90
C GLU A 59 -2.84 -19.65 14.11
N LEU A 60 -1.86 -18.97 13.50
CA LEU A 60 -2.07 -17.67 12.85
C LEU A 60 -2.15 -17.75 11.33
N GLY A 61 -1.80 -18.90 10.74
CA GLY A 61 -1.56 -19.00 9.30
C GLY A 61 -0.33 -18.19 8.91
N ARG A 62 -0.41 -17.40 7.83
CA ARG A 62 0.69 -16.55 7.33
C ARG A 62 0.75 -15.23 8.08
N PHE A 63 1.91 -14.89 8.64
CA PHE A 63 2.14 -13.66 9.39
C PHE A 63 3.46 -12.99 9.02
N MET A 64 3.65 -11.75 9.45
CA MET A 64 4.92 -11.02 9.32
C MET A 64 5.57 -10.89 10.69
N LYS A 65 6.88 -11.13 10.78
CA LYS A 65 7.66 -10.93 12.01
C LYS A 65 8.86 -10.02 11.75
N ALA A 66 9.18 -9.16 12.71
CA ALA A 66 10.31 -8.26 12.61
C ALA A 66 11.63 -9.06 12.65
N THR A 67 12.61 -8.60 11.87
CA THR A 67 13.94 -9.25 11.77
C THR A 67 15.02 -8.49 12.54
N ARG A 68 14.66 -7.31 13.06
CA ARG A 68 15.47 -6.45 13.93
C ARG A 68 14.56 -5.75 14.93
N ASP A 69 15.16 -5.14 15.94
CA ASP A 69 14.45 -4.19 16.80
C ASP A 69 14.03 -2.97 15.96
N LEU A 70 12.80 -2.50 16.19
CA LEU A 70 12.19 -1.37 15.51
C LEU A 70 12.11 -0.18 16.47
N GLU A 71 12.51 0.99 15.99
CA GLU A 71 12.40 2.25 16.73
C GLU A 71 11.11 3.00 16.32
N PRO A 72 10.56 3.87 17.18
CA PRO A 72 9.42 4.70 16.81
C PRO A 72 9.67 5.47 15.50
N SER A 73 8.69 5.43 14.60
CA SER A 73 8.75 6.02 13.24
C SER A 73 9.52 5.21 12.18
N ASP A 74 10.04 4.02 12.50
CA ASP A 74 10.55 3.10 11.48
C ASP A 74 9.46 2.73 10.47
N VAL A 75 9.79 2.81 9.18
CA VAL A 75 8.93 2.30 8.11
C VAL A 75 9.12 0.79 8.00
N ILE A 76 8.11 0.02 8.43
CA ILE A 76 8.12 -1.44 8.34
C ILE A 76 7.88 -1.89 6.90
N PHE A 77 6.84 -1.34 6.27
CA PHE A 77 6.37 -1.72 4.94
C PHE A 77 5.57 -0.57 4.32
N THR A 78 5.68 -0.43 3.00
CA THR A 78 4.83 0.45 2.20
C THR A 78 4.20 -0.37 1.08
N ASP A 79 2.92 -0.11 0.81
CA ASP A 79 2.20 -0.72 -0.30
C ASP A 79 1.50 0.33 -1.15
N THR A 80 1.26 -0.03 -2.41
CA THR A 80 0.30 0.65 -3.26
C THR A 80 -1.01 -0.14 -3.27
N PRO A 81 -2.17 0.50 -3.06
CA PRO A 81 -3.44 -0.22 -3.06
C PRO A 81 -3.67 -0.91 -4.40
N ILE A 82 -4.17 -2.16 -4.36
CA ILE A 82 -4.51 -2.92 -5.57
C ILE A 82 -5.64 -2.22 -6.33
N ILE A 83 -6.68 -1.82 -5.60
CA ILE A 83 -7.81 -1.03 -6.07
C ILE A 83 -8.15 -0.03 -4.98
N PHE A 84 -8.43 1.21 -5.34
CA PHE A 84 -8.99 2.21 -4.45
C PHE A 84 -10.17 2.88 -5.15
N GLY A 85 -11.12 3.37 -4.36
CA GLY A 85 -12.28 4.01 -4.92
C GLY A 85 -13.12 4.73 -3.86
N PRO A 86 -14.01 5.62 -4.31
CA PRO A 86 -14.88 6.37 -3.42
C PRO A 86 -15.82 5.45 -2.64
N LYS A 87 -15.63 5.36 -1.30
CA LYS A 87 -16.62 4.76 -0.39
C LYS A 87 -17.31 5.86 0.42
N PRO A 88 -18.61 6.08 0.24
CA PRO A 88 -19.38 7.05 1.01
C PRO A 88 -19.52 6.54 2.46
N HIS A 89 -19.25 7.40 3.44
CA HIS A 89 -19.70 7.14 4.80
C HIS A 89 -21.23 7.22 4.86
N ARG A 90 -21.86 6.31 5.62
CA ARG A 90 -23.33 6.20 5.76
C ARG A 90 -23.93 7.45 6.43
N ILE A 91 -24.10 8.53 5.69
CA ILE A 91 -24.76 9.74 6.16
C ILE A 91 -25.83 10.12 5.15
N GLU A 92 -27.02 10.48 5.66
CA GLU A 92 -28.18 10.90 4.88
C GLU A 92 -27.89 12.17 4.06
N GLU A 93 -27.09 13.09 4.63
CA GLU A 93 -26.60 14.30 4.00
C GLU A 93 -25.12 14.49 4.35
N GLY A 94 -24.26 13.63 3.78
CA GLY A 94 -22.83 13.63 4.07
C GLY A 94 -21.97 14.09 2.90
N PRO A 95 -20.71 14.45 3.18
CA PRO A 95 -19.77 14.73 2.12
C PRO A 95 -19.53 13.46 1.30
N PHE A 96 -19.53 13.59 -0.01
CA PHE A 96 -19.32 12.48 -0.93
C PHE A 96 -18.03 12.70 -1.74
N PRO A 97 -17.25 11.64 -1.99
CA PRO A 97 -15.99 11.78 -2.71
C PRO A 97 -16.21 12.08 -4.21
N CYS A 98 -15.35 12.93 -4.76
CA CYS A 98 -15.16 13.05 -6.20
C CYS A 98 -14.67 11.71 -6.77
N VAL A 99 -15.32 11.19 -7.81
CA VAL A 99 -14.88 9.93 -8.45
C VAL A 99 -13.50 10.04 -9.10
N GLY A 100 -13.06 11.23 -9.49
CA GLY A 100 -11.76 11.45 -10.12
C GLY A 100 -10.59 11.61 -9.14
N CYS A 101 -10.80 12.09 -7.92
CA CYS A 101 -9.67 12.39 -7.01
C CYS A 101 -9.92 12.07 -5.54
N CYS A 102 -11.06 11.46 -5.22
CA CYS A 102 -11.48 11.13 -3.86
C CYS A 102 -11.59 12.32 -2.89
N ARG A 103 -11.45 13.57 -3.36
CA ARG A 103 -11.69 14.76 -2.56
C ARG A 103 -13.13 14.75 -2.06
N LEU A 104 -13.33 14.95 -0.77
CA LEU A 104 -14.65 15.08 -0.16
C LEU A 104 -15.32 16.38 -0.62
N LEU A 105 -16.52 16.25 -1.18
CA LEU A 105 -17.40 17.32 -1.65
C LEU A 105 -18.48 17.52 -0.59
N GLN A 106 -18.72 18.77 -0.16
CA GLN A 106 -19.52 19.04 1.03
C GLN A 106 -21.03 19.16 0.76
N ASP A 107 -21.43 19.54 -0.44
CA ASP A 107 -22.84 19.80 -0.77
C ASP A 107 -23.24 19.23 -2.12
N GLN A 108 -24.55 19.17 -2.34
CA GLN A 108 -25.17 18.62 -3.55
C GLN A 108 -25.00 19.49 -4.81
N THR A 109 -24.25 20.61 -4.72
CA THR A 109 -24.08 21.56 -5.82
C THR A 109 -22.83 21.31 -6.65
N CYS A 110 -22.04 20.28 -6.32
CA CYS A 110 -20.85 19.96 -7.09
C CYS A 110 -21.16 19.58 -8.54
N ASP A 111 -20.14 19.71 -9.38
CA ASP A 111 -20.21 19.29 -10.77
C ASP A 111 -20.45 17.78 -10.91
N ARG A 112 -20.85 17.38 -12.12
CA ARG A 112 -21.05 15.99 -12.51
C ARG A 112 -20.10 15.62 -13.65
N CYS A 113 -19.62 14.38 -13.63
CA CYS A 113 -18.88 13.82 -14.76
C CYS A 113 -19.76 13.81 -16.00
N LEU A 114 -19.28 14.38 -17.11
CA LEU A 114 -20.05 14.48 -18.36
C LEU A 114 -20.37 13.12 -19.01
N GLY A 115 -19.64 12.06 -18.63
CA GLY A 115 -19.84 10.71 -19.19
C GLY A 115 -20.82 9.84 -18.41
N CYS A 116 -20.78 9.89 -17.08
CA CYS A 116 -21.57 8.98 -16.21
C CYS A 116 -22.44 9.69 -15.17
N PHE A 117 -22.39 11.03 -15.10
CA PHE A 117 -23.15 11.89 -14.17
C PHE A 117 -22.84 11.75 -12.68
N TRP A 118 -21.79 11.00 -12.32
CA TRP A 118 -21.31 10.89 -10.96
C TRP A 118 -20.66 12.19 -10.44
N PRO A 119 -20.70 12.45 -9.12
CA PRO A 119 -20.18 13.68 -8.53
C PRO A 119 -18.68 13.86 -8.73
N VAL A 120 -18.28 15.09 -9.09
CA VAL A 120 -16.89 15.48 -9.30
C VAL A 120 -16.60 16.83 -8.66
N CYS A 121 -15.35 17.07 -8.26
CA CYS A 121 -14.94 18.37 -7.74
C CYS A 121 -14.96 19.47 -8.79
N ASN A 122 -14.74 19.11 -10.06
CA ASN A 122 -14.94 19.93 -11.24
C ASN A 122 -14.97 19.04 -12.50
N VAL A 123 -15.56 19.55 -13.59
CA VAL A 123 -15.66 18.82 -14.88
C VAL A 123 -14.32 18.48 -15.54
N ASN A 124 -13.22 19.13 -15.14
CA ASN A 124 -11.87 18.96 -15.66
C ASN A 124 -10.94 18.19 -14.71
N CYS A 125 -11.47 17.49 -13.71
CA CYS A 125 -10.66 16.78 -12.73
C CYS A 125 -9.77 15.73 -13.44
N GLU A 126 -8.46 15.76 -13.18
CA GLU A 126 -7.48 14.95 -13.92
C GLU A 126 -7.81 13.45 -13.90
N GLY A 127 -8.21 12.93 -12.74
CA GLY A 127 -8.53 11.51 -12.60
C GLY A 127 -9.79 11.05 -13.34
N LEU A 128 -10.57 11.95 -13.95
CA LEU A 128 -11.65 11.59 -14.88
C LEU A 128 -11.12 10.94 -16.15
N LYS A 129 -9.89 11.25 -16.55
CA LYS A 129 -9.25 10.74 -17.77
C LYS A 129 -8.27 9.59 -17.50
N ILE A 130 -7.88 9.38 -16.24
CA ILE A 130 -6.90 8.36 -15.86
C ILE A 130 -7.58 6.99 -15.81
N PRO A 131 -7.16 6.01 -16.64
CA PRO A 131 -7.82 4.70 -16.71
C PRO A 131 -7.84 3.92 -15.39
N THR A 132 -6.79 4.05 -14.56
CA THR A 132 -6.67 3.40 -13.25
C THR A 132 -7.46 4.08 -12.13
N VAL A 133 -8.12 5.21 -12.42
CA VAL A 133 -9.01 5.91 -11.50
C VAL A 133 -10.41 5.89 -12.09
N HIS A 134 -10.98 7.02 -12.51
CA HIS A 134 -12.34 7.06 -13.02
C HIS A 134 -12.44 6.73 -14.52
N GLY A 135 -11.37 6.88 -15.31
CA GLY A 135 -11.44 6.82 -16.77
C GLY A 135 -12.06 5.53 -17.32
N PHE A 136 -11.62 4.37 -16.83
CA PHE A 136 -12.19 3.08 -17.23
C PHE A 136 -13.56 2.83 -16.57
N GLU A 137 -13.66 3.13 -15.27
CA GLU A 137 -14.90 3.06 -14.48
C GLU A 137 -16.06 3.82 -15.13
N CYS A 138 -15.80 4.97 -15.75
CA CYS A 138 -16.79 5.82 -16.41
C CYS A 138 -17.59 5.07 -17.49
N ASN A 139 -16.95 4.12 -18.19
CA ASN A 139 -17.60 3.30 -19.22
C ASN A 139 -18.57 2.29 -18.64
N VAL A 140 -18.32 1.83 -17.41
CA VAL A 140 -19.21 0.94 -16.67
C VAL A 140 -20.33 1.74 -16.01
N LEU A 141 -19.98 2.85 -15.34
CA LEU A 141 -20.95 3.67 -14.60
C LEU A 141 -21.99 4.34 -15.49
N ARG A 142 -21.66 4.66 -16.74
CA ARG A 142 -22.61 5.23 -17.71
C ARG A 142 -23.65 4.24 -18.24
N LEU A 143 -23.49 2.93 -18.01
CA LEU A 143 -24.45 1.92 -18.46
C LEU A 143 -25.76 1.95 -17.66
N ARG A 144 -25.79 2.67 -16.53
CA ARG A 144 -26.99 2.89 -15.74
C ARG A 144 -28.00 3.67 -16.57
N ALA A 145 -29.27 3.30 -16.50
CA ALA A 145 -30.34 4.12 -17.05
C ALA A 145 -30.20 5.54 -16.46
N PRO A 146 -30.32 6.61 -17.27
CA PRO A 146 -30.32 7.97 -16.76
C PRO A 146 -31.57 8.17 -15.89
N SER A 147 -31.51 7.76 -14.63
CA SER A 147 -32.50 8.14 -13.63
C SER A 147 -32.33 9.63 -13.41
N GLU A 148 -33.41 10.39 -13.60
CA GLU A 148 -33.52 11.82 -13.29
C GLU A 148 -32.70 12.16 -12.05
N ALA A 149 -31.85 13.20 -12.18
CA ALA A 149 -30.85 13.66 -11.23
C ALA A 149 -31.13 13.28 -9.77
N LYS A 150 -30.73 12.06 -9.38
CA LYS A 150 -30.83 11.64 -8.00
C LYS A 150 -29.90 12.49 -7.12
N PRO A 151 -30.24 12.70 -5.85
CA PRO A 151 -29.28 13.19 -4.87
C PRO A 151 -28.00 12.34 -4.90
N PHE A 152 -26.83 12.97 -4.78
CA PHE A 152 -25.55 12.28 -4.83
C PHE A 152 -25.41 11.15 -3.83
N HIS A 153 -26.04 11.26 -2.66
CA HIS A 153 -26.02 10.19 -1.65
C HIS A 153 -26.70 8.90 -2.13
N GLU A 154 -27.63 8.95 -3.11
CA GLU A 154 -28.27 7.76 -3.67
C GLU A 154 -27.35 6.97 -4.61
N TYR A 155 -26.37 7.60 -5.27
CA TYR A 155 -25.40 6.88 -6.13
C TYR A 155 -24.51 5.92 -5.33
N TYR A 156 -24.49 6.15 -4.03
CA TYR A 156 -23.55 5.69 -3.05
C TYR A 156 -24.20 4.72 -2.04
N ARG A 157 -25.51 4.47 -2.15
CA ARG A 157 -26.25 3.45 -1.40
C ARG A 157 -26.44 2.20 -2.27
N TYR A 158 -26.39 1.04 -1.60
CA TYR A 158 -26.73 -0.27 -2.19
C TYR A 158 -28.24 -0.47 -2.17
#